data_AF-A0A8T5HAV5-F1
#
_entry.id   AF-A0A8T5HAV5-F1
#
_cell.length_a   1.000
_cell.length_b   1.000
_cell.length_c   1.000
_cell.angle_alpha   90.00
_cell.angle_beta   90.00
_cell.angle_gamma   90.00
#
_symmetry.space_group_name_H-M   'P 1'
#
loop_
_entity.id
_entity.type
_entity.pdbx_description
1 polymer ?
#
loop_
_entity_poly.entity_id
_entity_poly.type
_entity_poly.pdbx_seq_one_letter_code
_entity_poly.pdbx_strand_id
1 'polypeptide(L)'
;MVNKQLVNYIKANLDKGISIDQLKNSLLNSGWTIYDVEVAAKEADYEIKHKSSIKKIFPYIMTLLIIFLMISATAWYFTKPICGDGKMSRGETSETCCIDAGCVGEQGCKENVCVDPICGECEYLENNRCKKYDCCESSDCDTTQECTNNECKELHCKFCEYSLDHKCNTFACCDDDDCDDNKENTDDACIGARTIAATCSNLALDECEVDSDCDDKDNSTDDFCLDSPKKCSNIKIKDCVSGDDFCPKKCSFEEDNDCEAEVIDCGIDFECFILAAETCELAKLNFITESTLVGAIQTTKSYLELKGYDIAEAEKCVLYLRLDDVSLRYSDDTLQLLLNSGVTLEEIDQQELEANQKLSSLKNKDGHCRMQHDELNEALGLWQTGMFLEYEFNAESCQGNYFTDSESEETTNDDGDNEELNNSVEINSSIDINESIEINETIEDLNITTENSTV
;
A
#
# COMPACT_ATOMS: atom_id res chain seq x y z
N MET A 1 41.09 -5.83 -49.79
CA MET A 1 41.75 -6.62 -50.85
C MET A 1 43.02 -5.89 -51.28
N VAL A 2 44.15 -6.61 -51.42
CA VAL A 2 45.45 -5.98 -51.75
C VAL A 2 45.50 -5.56 -53.22
N ASN A 3 45.90 -4.32 -53.50
CA ASN A 3 46.03 -3.83 -54.87
C ASN A 3 47.16 -4.56 -55.62
N LYS A 4 46.80 -5.43 -56.58
CA LYS A 4 47.75 -6.26 -57.32
C LYS A 4 48.72 -5.46 -58.19
N GLN A 5 48.37 -4.25 -58.65
CA GLN A 5 49.30 -3.40 -59.40
C GLN A 5 50.42 -2.88 -58.50
N LEU A 6 50.08 -2.46 -57.28
CA LEU A 6 51.05 -2.00 -56.27
C LEU A 6 52.00 -3.15 -55.87
N VAL A 7 51.45 -4.34 -55.64
CA VAL A 7 52.26 -5.55 -55.34
C VAL A 7 53.24 -5.85 -56.47
N ASN A 8 52.79 -5.82 -57.73
CA ASN A 8 53.67 -6.08 -58.89
C ASN A 8 54.75 -5.01 -59.05
N TYR A 9 54.42 -3.74 -58.79
CA TYR A 9 55.39 -2.65 -58.81
C TYR A 9 56.46 -2.82 -57.72
N ILE A 10 56.07 -3.16 -56.49
CA ILE A 10 57.00 -3.41 -55.39
C ILE A 10 57.92 -4.59 -55.73
N LYS A 11 57.38 -5.72 -56.22
CA LYS A 11 58.17 -6.88 -56.66
C LYS A 11 59.22 -6.53 -57.71
N ALA A 12 58.82 -5.82 -58.76
CA ALA A 12 59.73 -5.46 -59.86
C ALA A 12 60.89 -4.56 -59.41
N ASN A 13 60.73 -3.82 -58.31
CA ASN A 13 61.79 -2.99 -57.73
C ASN A 13 62.63 -3.75 -56.70
N LEU A 14 62.02 -4.68 -55.94
CA LEU A 14 62.77 -5.60 -55.07
C LEU A 14 63.70 -6.51 -55.87
N ASP A 15 63.25 -7.00 -57.04
CA ASP A 15 64.08 -7.78 -57.98
C ASP A 15 65.27 -6.97 -58.53
N LYS A 16 65.21 -5.63 -58.48
CA LYS A 16 66.32 -4.71 -58.84
C LYS A 16 67.21 -4.36 -57.66
N GLY A 17 66.95 -4.91 -56.47
CA GLY A 17 67.72 -4.66 -55.25
C GLY A 17 67.36 -3.36 -54.51
N ILE A 18 66.24 -2.72 -54.83
CA ILE A 18 65.77 -1.53 -54.10
C ILE A 18 65.10 -1.98 -52.81
N SER A 19 65.50 -1.40 -51.67
CA SER A 19 64.90 -1.76 -50.37
C SER A 19 63.47 -1.25 -50.23
N ILE A 20 62.65 -1.94 -49.41
CA ILE A 20 61.27 -1.55 -49.13
C ILE A 20 61.22 -0.12 -48.54
N ASP A 21 62.14 0.24 -47.65
CA ASP A 21 62.17 1.56 -47.03
C ASP A 21 62.45 2.69 -48.03
N GLN A 22 63.27 2.43 -49.05
CA GLN A 22 63.48 3.38 -50.15
C GLN A 22 62.22 3.55 -51.02
N LEU A 23 61.46 2.47 -51.23
CA LEU A 23 60.20 2.51 -51.97
C LEU A 23 59.09 3.19 -51.20
N LYS A 24 59.05 3.04 -49.86
CA LYS A 24 58.02 3.65 -48.99
C LYS A 24 57.91 5.15 -49.25
N ASN A 25 59.03 5.89 -49.20
CA ASN A 25 58.99 7.34 -49.40
C ASN A 25 58.50 7.75 -50.80
N SER A 26 58.87 7.01 -51.86
CA SER A 26 58.40 7.31 -53.23
C SER A 26 56.91 7.02 -53.40
N LEU A 27 56.40 5.97 -52.77
CA LEU A 27 55.00 5.56 -52.87
C LEU A 27 54.08 6.46 -52.05
N LEU A 28 54.52 6.89 -50.85
CA LEU A 28 53.80 7.88 -50.05
C LEU A 28 53.69 9.22 -50.77
N ASN A 29 54.77 9.68 -51.40
CA ASN A 29 54.76 10.89 -52.23
C ASN A 29 53.88 10.76 -53.49
N SER A 30 53.57 9.54 -53.93
CA SER A 30 52.66 9.26 -55.05
C SER A 30 51.20 9.09 -54.62
N GLY A 31 50.88 9.38 -53.35
CA GLY A 31 49.51 9.37 -52.82
C GLY A 31 49.03 8.02 -52.26
N TRP A 32 49.91 7.02 -52.15
CA TRP A 32 49.55 5.75 -51.50
C TRP A 32 49.57 5.89 -49.99
N THR A 33 48.65 5.21 -49.30
CA THR A 33 48.64 5.21 -47.84
C THR A 33 49.75 4.29 -47.30
N ILE A 34 50.24 4.58 -46.09
CA ILE A 34 51.20 3.71 -45.39
C ILE A 34 50.67 2.28 -45.28
N TYR A 35 49.39 2.13 -44.96
CA TYR A 35 48.75 0.83 -44.82
C TYR A 35 48.78 0.03 -46.13
N ASP A 36 48.42 0.64 -47.26
CA ASP A 36 48.41 -0.03 -48.56
C ASP A 36 49.82 -0.48 -48.97
N VAL A 37 50.83 0.35 -48.70
CA VAL A 37 52.24 0.04 -49.01
C VAL A 37 52.74 -1.11 -48.16
N GLU A 38 52.43 -1.15 -46.86
CA GLU A 38 52.88 -2.22 -45.96
C GLU A 38 52.22 -3.56 -46.25
N VAL A 39 50.92 -3.56 -46.53
CA VAL A 39 50.18 -4.77 -46.90
C VAL A 39 50.68 -5.30 -48.25
N ALA A 40 50.88 -4.43 -49.24
CA ALA A 40 51.41 -4.84 -50.55
C ALA A 40 52.87 -5.32 -50.47
N ALA A 41 53.69 -4.74 -49.58
CA ALA A 41 55.07 -5.15 -49.37
C ALA A 41 55.17 -6.55 -48.73
N LYS A 42 54.32 -6.86 -47.75
CA LYS A 42 54.26 -8.21 -47.14
C LYS A 42 53.86 -9.27 -48.15
N GLU A 43 52.86 -9.00 -48.98
CA GLU A 43 52.42 -9.89 -50.06
C GLU A 43 53.53 -10.10 -51.11
N ALA A 44 54.26 -9.02 -51.47
CA ALA A 44 55.38 -9.09 -52.40
C ALA A 44 56.54 -9.97 -51.89
N ASP A 45 56.91 -9.83 -50.62
CA ASP A 45 58.00 -10.60 -49.99
C ASP A 45 57.67 -12.11 -49.91
N TYR A 46 56.42 -12.44 -49.55
CA TYR A 46 55.95 -13.83 -49.49
C TYR A 46 56.11 -14.55 -50.83
N GLU A 47 55.69 -13.92 -51.93
CA GLU A 47 55.78 -14.51 -53.26
C GLU A 47 57.23 -14.66 -53.76
N ILE A 48 58.11 -13.71 -53.46
CA ILE A 48 59.54 -13.78 -53.85
C ILE A 48 60.23 -14.94 -53.11
N LYS A 49 59.97 -15.09 -51.81
CA LYS A 49 60.56 -16.14 -50.97
C LYS A 49 60.12 -17.54 -51.42
N HIS A 50 58.85 -17.69 -51.81
CA HIS A 50 58.32 -18.96 -52.29
C HIS A 50 58.90 -19.39 -53.65
N LYS A 51 59.21 -18.44 -54.53
CA LYS A 51 59.80 -18.71 -55.86
C LYS A 51 61.29 -19.05 -55.81
N SER A 52 61.99 -18.64 -54.75
CA SER A 52 63.43 -18.88 -54.54
C SER A 52 63.76 -20.31 -54.06
N SER A 53 62.90 -20.93 -53.24
CA SER A 53 63.14 -22.28 -52.69
C SER A 53 63.06 -23.41 -53.74
N ILE A 54 62.33 -23.21 -54.85
CA ILE A 54 62.14 -24.26 -55.87
C ILE A 54 63.37 -24.41 -56.79
N LYS A 55 64.23 -23.39 -56.91
CA LYS A 55 65.41 -23.45 -57.80
C LYS A 55 66.60 -24.24 -57.23
N LYS A 56 66.62 -24.56 -55.93
CA LYS A 56 67.72 -25.31 -55.29
C LYS A 56 67.54 -26.83 -55.28
N ILE A 57 66.33 -27.32 -55.58
CA ILE A 57 65.97 -28.76 -55.51
C ILE A 57 66.03 -29.44 -56.90
N PHE A 58 65.95 -28.65 -57.98
CA PHE A 58 65.90 -29.16 -59.36
C PHE A 58 67.10 -30.02 -59.81
N PRO A 59 68.37 -29.79 -59.43
CA PRO A 59 69.48 -30.65 -59.88
C PRO A 59 69.48 -32.04 -59.22
N TYR A 60 68.98 -32.15 -57.99
CA TYR A 60 68.93 -33.42 -57.24
C TYR A 60 67.85 -34.37 -57.76
N ILE A 61 66.70 -33.82 -58.18
CA ILE A 61 65.58 -34.60 -58.74
C ILE A 61 65.96 -35.24 -60.09
N MET A 62 66.71 -34.53 -60.95
CA MET A 62 67.17 -35.10 -62.23
C MET A 62 68.24 -36.19 -62.06
N THR A 63 69.06 -36.12 -61.00
CA THR A 63 70.10 -37.14 -60.77
C THR A 63 69.48 -38.44 -60.22
N LEU A 64 68.45 -38.34 -59.37
CA LEU A 64 67.69 -39.49 -58.87
C LEU A 64 66.90 -40.20 -59.98
N LEU A 65 66.34 -39.46 -60.94
CA LEU A 65 65.61 -40.02 -62.08
C LEU A 65 66.50 -40.87 -63.00
N ILE A 66 67.76 -40.49 -63.19
CA ILE A 66 68.72 -41.25 -64.01
C ILE A 66 69.18 -42.54 -63.30
N ILE A 67 69.36 -42.49 -61.97
CA ILE A 67 69.69 -43.67 -61.16
C ILE A 67 68.51 -44.66 -61.15
N PHE A 68 67.27 -44.16 -61.07
CA PHE A 68 66.07 -45.00 -61.12
C PHE A 68 65.89 -45.70 -62.48
N LEU A 69 66.21 -45.04 -63.59
CA LEU A 69 66.18 -45.64 -64.93
C LEU A 69 67.27 -46.71 -65.15
N MET A 70 68.41 -46.60 -64.46
CA MET A 70 69.48 -47.62 -64.51
C MET A 70 69.13 -48.87 -63.66
N ILE A 71 68.40 -48.69 -62.56
CA ILE A 71 67.93 -49.80 -61.71
C ILE A 71 66.75 -50.54 -62.36
N SER A 72 65.84 -49.84 -63.05
CA SER A 72 64.69 -50.47 -63.70
C SER A 72 65.06 -51.36 -64.92
N ALA A 73 66.17 -51.07 -65.60
CA ALA A 73 66.65 -51.90 -66.71
C ALA A 73 67.24 -53.26 -66.28
N THR A 74 67.59 -53.44 -65.00
CA THR A 74 68.15 -54.69 -64.47
C THR A 74 67.12 -55.55 -63.70
N ALA A 75 65.94 -55.00 -63.40
CA ALA A 75 64.86 -55.71 -62.69
C ALA A 75 63.88 -56.46 -63.61
N TRP A 76 63.89 -56.23 -64.93
CA TRP A 76 62.92 -56.82 -65.87
C TRP A 76 63.14 -58.31 -66.20
N TYR A 77 64.21 -58.93 -65.68
CA TYR A 77 64.52 -60.34 -65.93
C TYR A 77 64.06 -61.31 -64.82
N PHE A 78 63.46 -60.81 -63.72
CA PHE A 78 63.04 -61.66 -62.58
C PHE A 78 61.76 -61.19 -61.87
N THR A 79 60.75 -60.68 -62.58
CA THR A 79 59.47 -60.33 -61.94
C THR A 79 58.49 -61.50 -61.98
N LYS A 80 58.20 -62.05 -60.79
CA LYS A 80 56.98 -62.82 -60.50
C LYS A 80 55.75 -61.95 -60.84
N PRO A 81 54.58 -62.54 -61.17
CA PRO A 81 53.37 -61.77 -61.47
C PRO A 81 53.14 -60.69 -60.42
N ILE A 82 52.98 -59.44 -60.88
CA ILE A 82 52.81 -58.27 -60.03
C ILE A 82 51.33 -57.96 -60.00
N CYS A 83 50.75 -58.20 -58.84
CA CYS A 83 49.36 -57.95 -58.50
C CYS A 83 49.04 -56.44 -58.64
N GLY A 84 48.26 -56.02 -59.65
CA GLY A 84 47.77 -54.64 -59.81
C GLY A 84 48.40 -53.77 -60.90
N ASP A 85 48.78 -54.37 -62.02
CA ASP A 85 49.40 -53.71 -63.18
C ASP A 85 48.43 -53.40 -64.34
N GLY A 86 47.14 -53.65 -64.14
CA GLY A 86 46.05 -53.50 -65.10
C GLY A 86 45.79 -54.73 -65.98
N LYS A 87 46.49 -55.87 -65.80
CA LYS A 87 46.44 -57.01 -66.74
C LYS A 87 46.36 -58.36 -66.04
N MET A 88 45.24 -59.07 -66.24
CA MET A 88 45.04 -60.44 -65.74
C MET A 88 46.13 -61.41 -66.26
N SER A 89 46.99 -61.88 -65.36
CA SER A 89 48.06 -62.84 -65.62
C SER A 89 47.72 -64.25 -65.13
N ARG A 90 48.38 -65.27 -65.69
CA ARG A 90 48.05 -66.69 -65.46
C ARG A 90 48.37 -67.11 -64.01
N GLY A 91 47.34 -67.27 -63.19
CA GLY A 91 47.45 -67.63 -61.76
C GLY A 91 46.75 -66.62 -60.82
N GLU A 92 46.35 -65.47 -61.33
CA GLU A 92 45.57 -64.48 -60.61
C GLU A 92 44.09 -64.89 -60.65
N THR A 93 43.55 -65.27 -59.49
CA THR A 93 42.14 -65.63 -59.31
C THR A 93 41.50 -64.67 -58.32
N SER A 94 40.17 -64.69 -58.21
CA SER A 94 39.45 -63.89 -57.23
C SER A 94 39.80 -64.23 -55.77
N GLU A 95 40.55 -65.31 -55.51
CA GLU A 95 41.06 -65.69 -54.18
C GLU A 95 42.39 -65.01 -53.83
N THR A 96 43.13 -64.52 -54.83
CA THR A 96 44.44 -63.85 -54.65
C THR A 96 44.35 -62.32 -54.66
N CYS A 97 43.13 -61.78 -54.79
CA CYS A 97 42.76 -60.35 -54.79
C CYS A 97 43.85 -59.47 -55.43
N CYS A 98 44.09 -59.63 -56.73
CA CYS A 98 44.89 -58.66 -57.48
C CYS A 98 44.01 -57.56 -58.01
N ILE A 99 44.50 -56.32 -57.96
CA ILE A 99 43.78 -55.10 -58.38
C ILE A 99 43.15 -55.26 -59.78
N ASP A 100 43.68 -56.15 -60.62
CA ASP A 100 43.25 -56.39 -62.00
C ASP A 100 42.23 -57.53 -62.18
N ALA A 101 42.16 -58.47 -61.22
CA ALA A 101 41.17 -59.55 -61.21
C ALA A 101 39.88 -59.14 -60.49
N GLY A 102 39.97 -58.14 -59.61
CA GLY A 102 38.89 -57.76 -58.71
C GLY A 102 38.61 -58.84 -57.66
N CYS A 103 37.80 -58.47 -56.68
CA CYS A 103 37.43 -59.36 -55.58
C CYS A 103 35.91 -59.58 -55.73
N VAL A 104 35.40 -60.77 -55.40
CA VAL A 104 34.01 -61.14 -55.76
C VAL A 104 33.04 -60.27 -54.95
N GLY A 105 32.14 -59.55 -55.62
CA GLY A 105 31.15 -58.68 -54.98
C GLY A 105 31.70 -57.28 -54.66
N GLU A 106 31.45 -56.79 -53.44
CA GLU A 106 31.77 -55.42 -53.00
C GLU A 106 33.11 -55.32 -52.24
N GLN A 107 33.97 -56.34 -52.33
CA GLN A 107 35.21 -56.44 -51.57
C GLN A 107 36.33 -55.56 -52.16
N GLY A 108 37.12 -54.94 -51.28
CA GLY A 108 38.33 -54.20 -51.62
C GLY A 108 39.59 -55.07 -51.51
N CYS A 109 40.63 -54.74 -52.27
CA CYS A 109 41.92 -55.39 -52.13
C CYS A 109 42.82 -54.65 -51.14
N LYS A 110 43.18 -55.31 -50.03
CA LYS A 110 44.22 -54.84 -49.12
C LYS A 110 45.20 -55.98 -48.88
N GLU A 111 46.49 -55.75 -49.18
CA GLU A 111 47.57 -56.72 -48.97
C GLU A 111 47.35 -58.09 -49.67
N ASN A 112 46.76 -58.09 -50.86
CA ASN A 112 46.44 -59.30 -51.65
C ASN A 112 45.38 -60.21 -51.03
N VAL A 113 44.58 -59.69 -50.09
CA VAL A 113 43.43 -60.39 -49.50
C VAL A 113 42.18 -59.57 -49.82
N CYS A 114 41.12 -60.27 -50.26
CA CYS A 114 39.79 -59.67 -50.37
C CYS A 114 39.32 -59.35 -48.97
N VAL A 115 39.26 -58.06 -48.66
CA VAL A 115 38.70 -57.59 -47.40
C VAL A 115 37.45 -56.79 -47.72
N ASP A 116 36.40 -57.02 -46.96
CA ASP A 116 35.27 -56.11 -47.00
C ASP A 116 35.79 -54.72 -46.59
N PRO A 117 35.55 -53.67 -47.40
CA PRO A 117 36.01 -52.34 -47.07
C PRO A 117 35.34 -51.88 -45.78
N ILE A 118 36.12 -51.76 -44.71
CA ILE A 118 35.65 -51.23 -43.43
C ILE A 118 35.73 -49.71 -43.54
N CYS A 119 34.59 -49.07 -43.67
CA CYS A 119 34.48 -47.62 -43.64
C CYS A 119 34.56 -47.11 -42.19
N GLY A 120 35.03 -45.87 -42.02
CA GLY A 120 35.06 -45.23 -40.70
C GLY A 120 33.65 -45.01 -40.13
N GLU A 121 33.56 -44.61 -38.86
CA GLU A 121 32.28 -44.40 -38.16
C GLU A 121 31.36 -43.36 -38.82
N CYS A 122 31.87 -42.54 -39.74
CA CYS A 122 31.10 -41.55 -40.50
C CYS A 122 31.27 -41.67 -42.02
N GLU A 123 31.35 -42.91 -42.49
CA GLU A 123 31.43 -43.20 -43.90
C GLU A 123 30.50 -44.37 -44.26
N TYR A 124 29.89 -44.32 -45.44
CA TYR A 124 29.15 -45.43 -46.02
C TYR A 124 29.83 -45.95 -47.27
N LEU A 125 29.61 -47.23 -47.55
CA LEU A 125 30.13 -47.86 -48.75
C LEU A 125 29.20 -47.57 -49.93
N GLU A 126 29.72 -46.87 -50.95
CA GLU A 126 29.02 -46.71 -52.22
C GLU A 126 30.00 -46.92 -53.38
N ASN A 127 29.70 -47.87 -54.27
CA ASN A 127 30.57 -48.24 -55.39
C ASN A 127 32.01 -48.60 -54.96
N ASN A 128 32.15 -49.41 -53.91
CA ASN A 128 33.43 -49.88 -53.35
C ASN A 128 34.36 -48.74 -52.87
N ARG A 129 33.81 -47.58 -52.55
CA ARG A 129 34.53 -46.46 -51.94
C ARG A 129 33.76 -45.99 -50.72
N CYS A 130 34.47 -45.79 -49.62
CA CYS A 130 33.92 -45.12 -48.46
C CYS A 130 33.68 -43.66 -48.85
N LYS A 131 32.40 -43.27 -48.84
CA LYS A 131 31.98 -41.88 -48.97
C LYS A 131 31.64 -41.38 -47.59
N LYS A 132 32.05 -40.14 -47.30
CA LYS A 132 31.60 -39.47 -46.08
C LYS A 132 30.10 -39.22 -46.17
N TYR A 133 29.43 -39.37 -45.05
CA TYR A 133 28.10 -38.81 -44.91
C TYR A 133 28.14 -37.29 -44.95
N ASP A 134 26.98 -36.66 -45.09
CA ASP A 134 26.87 -35.20 -45.09
C ASP A 134 27.24 -34.63 -43.71
N CYS A 135 26.96 -35.37 -42.63
CA CYS A 135 27.39 -35.04 -41.26
C CYS A 135 27.60 -36.29 -40.41
N CYS A 136 28.43 -36.15 -39.37
CA CYS A 136 28.67 -37.16 -38.34
C CYS A 136 28.13 -36.70 -36.99
N GLU A 137 28.32 -35.40 -36.72
CA GLU A 137 27.84 -34.69 -35.55
C GLU A 137 27.16 -33.39 -36.02
N SER A 138 26.30 -32.78 -35.20
CA SER A 138 25.62 -31.55 -35.60
C SER A 138 26.58 -30.39 -35.87
N SER A 139 27.79 -30.39 -35.30
CA SER A 139 28.84 -29.40 -35.58
C SER A 139 29.40 -29.46 -37.01
N ASP A 140 29.13 -30.54 -37.75
CA ASP A 140 29.48 -30.64 -39.17
C ASP A 140 28.47 -29.92 -40.08
N CYS A 141 27.28 -29.59 -39.55
CA CYS A 141 26.21 -28.89 -40.25
C CYS A 141 26.28 -27.37 -40.05
N ASP A 142 25.44 -26.61 -40.77
CA ASP A 142 25.26 -25.19 -40.51
C ASP A 142 24.60 -24.95 -39.13
N THR A 143 24.76 -23.76 -38.55
CA THR A 143 24.29 -23.43 -37.18
C THR A 143 22.77 -23.57 -36.97
N THR A 144 22.00 -23.60 -38.06
CA THR A 144 20.54 -23.76 -38.07
C THR A 144 20.10 -25.18 -38.44
N GLN A 145 21.02 -26.14 -38.49
CA GLN A 145 20.78 -27.52 -38.87
C GLN A 145 21.28 -28.48 -37.79
N GLU A 146 20.68 -29.66 -37.74
CA GLU A 146 21.12 -30.78 -36.90
C GLU A 146 21.39 -32.04 -37.74
N CYS A 147 22.35 -32.84 -37.30
CA CYS A 147 22.68 -34.08 -37.98
C CYS A 147 21.71 -35.19 -37.57
N THR A 148 20.84 -35.63 -38.48
CA THR A 148 19.89 -36.73 -38.24
C THR A 148 20.02 -37.80 -39.32
N ASN A 149 20.39 -39.02 -38.91
CA ASN A 149 20.69 -40.13 -39.82
C ASN A 149 21.80 -39.80 -40.84
N ASN A 150 22.81 -39.05 -40.39
CA ASN A 150 23.94 -38.60 -41.19
C ASN A 150 23.59 -37.66 -42.36
N GLU A 151 22.43 -37.00 -42.29
CA GLU A 151 22.01 -35.91 -43.17
C GLU A 151 21.79 -34.65 -42.32
N CYS A 152 22.29 -33.49 -42.79
CA CYS A 152 22.00 -32.21 -42.16
C CYS A 152 20.54 -31.81 -42.46
N LYS A 153 19.71 -31.73 -41.43
CA LYS A 153 18.30 -31.33 -41.54
C LYS A 153 18.09 -30.00 -40.85
N GLU A 154 17.17 -29.20 -41.38
CA GLU A 154 16.81 -27.92 -40.78
C GLU A 154 16.25 -28.13 -39.37
N LEU A 155 16.81 -27.41 -38.41
CA LEU A 155 16.38 -27.50 -37.02
C LEU A 155 15.07 -26.70 -36.86
N HIS A 156 13.94 -27.40 -36.82
CA HIS A 156 12.63 -26.79 -36.62
C HIS A 156 12.38 -26.52 -35.14
N CYS A 157 12.79 -25.34 -34.67
CA CYS A 157 12.46 -24.87 -33.33
C CYS A 157 10.98 -24.54 -33.18
N LYS A 158 10.45 -24.73 -31.97
CA LYS A 158 9.04 -24.45 -31.66
C LYS A 158 8.79 -22.95 -31.66
N PHE A 159 7.51 -22.60 -31.56
CA PHE A 159 7.11 -21.24 -31.23
C PHE A 159 7.82 -20.79 -29.93
N CYS A 160 8.39 -19.59 -29.94
CA CYS A 160 9.20 -19.03 -28.85
C CYS A 160 10.64 -19.57 -28.69
N GLU A 161 11.19 -20.21 -29.72
CA GLU A 161 12.57 -20.69 -29.72
C GLU A 161 13.37 -20.15 -30.94
N TYR A 162 14.69 -20.11 -30.82
CA TYR A 162 15.63 -19.81 -31.90
C TYR A 162 16.77 -20.83 -31.95
N SER A 163 17.33 -21.04 -33.14
CA SER A 163 18.48 -21.92 -33.33
C SER A 163 19.78 -21.19 -33.02
N LEU A 164 20.54 -21.71 -32.05
CA LEU A 164 21.90 -21.28 -31.74
C LEU A 164 22.70 -22.52 -31.31
N ASP A 165 23.89 -22.69 -31.90
CA ASP A 165 24.78 -23.83 -31.65
C ASP A 165 24.08 -25.20 -31.78
N HIS A 166 23.31 -25.37 -32.87
CA HIS A 166 22.57 -26.61 -33.19
C HIS A 166 21.54 -27.03 -32.13
N LYS A 167 21.07 -26.07 -31.32
CA LYS A 167 20.03 -26.28 -30.32
C LYS A 167 18.96 -25.21 -30.45
N CYS A 168 17.73 -25.58 -30.10
CA CYS A 168 16.66 -24.63 -29.90
C CYS A 168 16.80 -24.03 -28.50
N ASN A 169 16.98 -22.72 -28.44
CA ASN A 169 17.04 -21.94 -27.22
C ASN A 169 15.75 -21.14 -27.12
N THR A 170 15.18 -21.05 -25.92
CA THR A 170 13.99 -20.23 -25.69
C THR A 170 14.38 -18.75 -25.66
N PHE A 171 13.54 -17.88 -26.23
CA PHE A 171 13.68 -16.45 -25.98
C PHE A 171 13.35 -16.13 -24.51
N ALA A 172 13.77 -14.96 -24.02
CA ALA A 172 13.44 -14.55 -22.65
C ALA A 172 11.92 -14.33 -22.47
N CYS A 173 11.25 -13.82 -23.52
CA CYS A 173 9.80 -13.65 -23.60
C CYS A 173 9.37 -13.58 -25.07
N CYS A 174 8.11 -13.93 -25.35
CA CYS A 174 7.55 -14.01 -26.69
C CYS A 174 6.25 -13.23 -26.89
N ASP A 175 5.61 -12.90 -25.79
CA ASP A 175 4.56 -11.90 -25.63
C ASP A 175 4.57 -11.40 -24.18
N ASP A 176 3.67 -10.47 -23.86
CA ASP A 176 3.62 -9.80 -22.57
C ASP A 176 3.19 -10.75 -21.44
N ASP A 177 2.42 -11.81 -21.75
CA ASP A 177 1.98 -12.81 -20.78
C ASP A 177 3.16 -13.63 -20.20
N ASP A 178 4.25 -13.79 -20.97
CA ASP A 178 5.48 -14.44 -20.49
C ASP A 178 6.21 -13.61 -19.41
N CYS A 179 5.88 -12.32 -19.29
CA CYS A 179 6.52 -11.37 -18.36
C CYS A 179 5.71 -11.10 -17.08
N ASP A 180 4.54 -11.71 -16.94
CA ASP A 180 3.66 -11.54 -15.78
C ASP A 180 4.39 -11.90 -14.47
N ASP A 181 4.64 -10.89 -13.63
CA ASP A 181 5.26 -11.07 -12.32
C ASP A 181 4.26 -11.26 -11.17
N ASN A 182 2.98 -11.37 -11.53
CA ASN A 182 1.81 -11.53 -10.67
C ASN A 182 1.60 -10.36 -9.69
N LYS A 183 2.07 -9.15 -10.03
CA LYS A 183 1.71 -7.93 -9.30
C LYS A 183 0.66 -7.14 -10.07
N GLU A 184 -0.48 -6.88 -9.41
CA GLU A 184 -1.60 -6.15 -10.02
C GLU A 184 -1.26 -4.70 -10.44
N ASN A 185 -0.15 -4.14 -9.94
CA ASN A 185 0.27 -2.76 -10.17
C ASN A 185 1.56 -2.66 -10.99
N THR A 186 1.80 -3.59 -11.91
CA THR A 186 2.87 -3.51 -12.91
C THR A 186 2.29 -3.65 -14.32
N ASP A 187 2.80 -2.85 -15.24
CA ASP A 187 2.64 -3.06 -16.68
C ASP A 187 3.79 -3.98 -17.12
N ASP A 188 3.45 -5.25 -17.33
CA ASP A 188 4.39 -6.29 -17.74
C ASP A 188 4.45 -6.34 -19.27
N ALA A 189 5.64 -6.04 -19.82
CA ALA A 189 5.84 -5.94 -21.25
C ALA A 189 7.08 -6.70 -21.71
N CYS A 190 6.96 -7.44 -22.80
CA CYS A 190 8.07 -8.11 -23.47
C CYS A 190 8.73 -7.18 -24.49
N ILE A 191 9.82 -6.54 -24.10
CA ILE A 191 10.59 -5.66 -24.98
C ILE A 191 11.39 -6.53 -25.96
N GLY A 192 11.13 -6.38 -27.26
CA GLY A 192 11.85 -7.12 -28.30
C GLY A 192 11.40 -8.57 -28.44
N ALA A 193 10.11 -8.83 -28.22
CA ALA A 193 9.49 -10.15 -28.33
C ALA A 193 9.99 -10.98 -29.52
N ARG A 194 10.34 -12.24 -29.24
CA ARG A 194 10.83 -13.22 -30.23
C ARG A 194 12.13 -12.83 -30.93
N THR A 195 12.99 -12.10 -30.21
CA THR A 195 14.35 -11.82 -30.65
C THR A 195 15.35 -12.25 -29.58
N ILE A 196 16.61 -12.43 -29.96
CA ILE A 196 17.70 -12.72 -29.00
C ILE A 196 17.94 -11.60 -27.99
N ALA A 197 17.35 -10.42 -28.21
CA ALA A 197 17.40 -9.27 -27.31
C ALA A 197 16.12 -9.12 -26.46
N ALA A 198 15.20 -10.11 -26.50
CA ALA A 198 13.97 -10.10 -25.71
C ALA A 198 14.30 -9.96 -24.22
N THR A 199 13.56 -9.10 -23.51
CA THR A 199 13.64 -8.91 -22.07
C THR A 199 12.29 -8.51 -21.51
N CYS A 200 11.96 -8.96 -20.30
CA CYS A 200 10.79 -8.48 -19.58
C CYS A 200 11.05 -7.12 -18.93
N SER A 201 10.01 -6.28 -18.95
CA SER A 201 9.95 -4.98 -18.31
C SER A 201 8.68 -4.92 -17.48
N ASN A 202 8.83 -4.75 -16.16
CA ASN A 202 7.71 -4.70 -15.23
C ASN A 202 7.65 -3.28 -14.67
N LEU A 203 7.00 -2.39 -15.41
CA LEU A 203 6.95 -0.99 -15.02
C LEU A 203 5.86 -0.81 -13.98
N ALA A 204 6.24 -0.43 -12.76
CA ALA A 204 5.25 -0.17 -11.73
C ALA A 204 4.31 0.97 -12.16
N LEU A 205 3.01 0.71 -12.07
CA LEU A 205 1.93 1.64 -12.38
C LEU A 205 1.65 2.55 -11.18
N ASP A 206 1.13 3.73 -11.49
CA ASP A 206 0.61 4.67 -10.48
C ASP A 206 -0.61 4.02 -9.80
N GLU A 207 -0.58 3.93 -8.48
CA GLU A 207 -1.70 3.44 -7.65
C GLU A 207 -2.83 4.47 -7.56
N CYS A 208 -2.50 5.75 -7.69
CA CYS A 208 -3.41 6.88 -7.59
C CYS A 208 -3.06 7.94 -8.64
N GLU A 209 -4.04 8.73 -9.08
CA GLU A 209 -3.79 9.90 -9.94
C GLU A 209 -3.84 11.20 -9.13
N VAL A 210 -4.74 11.28 -8.16
CA VAL A 210 -5.00 12.43 -7.29
C VAL A 210 -5.17 12.00 -5.83
N ASP A 211 -5.00 12.94 -4.89
CA ASP A 211 -5.12 12.71 -3.45
C ASP A 211 -6.46 12.05 -3.06
N SER A 212 -7.57 12.40 -3.72
CA SER A 212 -8.89 11.80 -3.45
C SER A 212 -9.01 10.32 -3.83
N ASP A 213 -8.09 9.77 -4.63
CA ASP A 213 -8.07 8.33 -4.92
C ASP A 213 -7.55 7.52 -3.71
N CYS A 214 -6.90 8.21 -2.77
CA CYS A 214 -6.30 7.63 -1.57
C CYS A 214 -7.19 7.72 -0.32
N ASP A 215 -8.44 8.20 -0.45
CA ASP A 215 -9.41 8.33 0.64
C ASP A 215 -9.64 6.99 1.36
N ASP A 216 -9.10 6.87 2.57
CA ASP A 216 -9.25 5.70 3.43
C ASP A 216 -10.44 5.79 4.40
N LYS A 217 -11.19 6.91 4.32
CA LYS A 217 -12.34 7.25 5.16
C LYS A 217 -12.00 7.38 6.65
N ASP A 218 -10.73 7.54 6.99
CA ASP A 218 -10.27 7.88 8.34
C ASP A 218 -10.05 9.40 8.39
N ASN A 219 -10.96 10.11 9.06
CA ASN A 219 -10.82 11.56 9.25
C ASN A 219 -9.57 11.94 10.06
N SER A 220 -8.87 10.98 10.68
CA SER A 220 -7.61 11.23 11.39
C SER A 220 -6.38 11.31 10.48
N THR A 221 -6.55 11.20 9.16
CA THR A 221 -5.46 11.23 8.17
C THR A 221 -5.69 12.20 7.03
N ASP A 222 -4.62 12.85 6.61
CA ASP A 222 -4.54 13.50 5.31
C ASP A 222 -4.09 12.48 4.26
N ASP A 223 -4.85 12.34 3.19
CA ASP A 223 -4.56 11.39 2.10
C ASP A 223 -3.81 12.08 0.97
N PHE A 224 -2.63 11.58 0.64
CA PHE A 224 -1.81 12.13 -0.43
C PHE A 224 -1.43 11.08 -1.46
N CYS A 225 -1.45 11.49 -2.72
CA CYS A 225 -0.97 10.73 -3.86
C CYS A 225 0.43 11.24 -4.28
N LEU A 226 1.48 10.59 -3.75
CA LEU A 226 2.87 11.04 -3.86
C LEU A 226 3.75 10.03 -4.62
N ASP A 227 4.98 10.43 -4.96
CA ASP A 227 6.00 9.63 -5.67
C ASP A 227 5.78 9.37 -7.18
N SER A 228 6.74 8.68 -7.82
CA SER A 228 6.68 8.18 -9.19
C SER A 228 7.38 6.80 -9.25
N PRO A 229 6.62 5.70 -9.42
CA PRO A 229 5.16 5.64 -9.60
C PRO A 229 4.42 6.14 -8.36
N LYS A 230 3.27 6.78 -8.59
CA LYS A 230 2.43 7.38 -7.55
C LYS A 230 1.88 6.31 -6.62
N LYS A 231 1.87 6.60 -5.33
CA LYS A 231 1.38 5.74 -4.25
C LYS A 231 0.58 6.54 -3.24
N CYS A 232 -0.37 5.86 -2.61
CA CYS A 232 -1.15 6.45 -1.53
C CYS A 232 -0.34 6.52 -0.23
N SER A 233 -0.45 7.65 0.45
CA SER A 233 0.19 7.91 1.74
C SER A 233 -0.79 8.65 2.65
N ASN A 234 -1.23 7.99 3.72
CA ASN A 234 -2.21 8.53 4.66
C ASN A 234 -1.47 8.99 5.92
N ILE A 235 -1.36 10.30 6.10
CA ILE A 235 -0.54 10.94 7.13
C ILE A 235 -1.43 11.37 8.27
N LYS A 236 -1.20 10.84 9.47
CA LYS A 236 -1.99 11.22 10.65
C LYS A 236 -1.91 12.71 10.95
N ILE A 237 -3.06 13.36 11.04
CA ILE A 237 -3.21 14.75 11.47
C ILE A 237 -2.81 14.83 12.95
N LYS A 238 -1.93 15.78 13.25
CA LYS A 238 -1.41 16.02 14.62
C LYS A 238 -1.58 17.45 15.07
N ASP A 239 -1.79 18.34 14.12
CA ASP A 239 -2.01 19.75 14.37
C ASP A 239 -3.50 19.97 14.61
N CYS A 240 -3.83 20.96 15.43
CA CYS A 240 -5.20 21.36 15.74
C CYS A 240 -5.70 22.28 14.62
N VAL A 241 -6.64 21.83 13.81
CA VAL A 241 -7.10 22.55 12.61
C VAL A 241 -8.62 22.60 12.60
N SER A 242 -9.15 23.73 13.07
CA SER A 242 -10.59 23.98 13.08
C SER A 242 -11.25 23.80 11.70
N GLY A 243 -12.32 22.99 11.66
CA GLY A 243 -13.17 22.73 10.50
C GLY A 243 -12.69 21.58 9.61
N ASP A 244 -11.85 20.67 10.12
CA ASP A 244 -11.41 19.44 9.46
C ASP A 244 -12.19 18.19 9.92
N ASP A 245 -13.20 18.37 10.79
CA ASP A 245 -14.02 17.31 11.37
C ASP A 245 -13.19 16.27 12.18
N PHE A 246 -11.99 16.63 12.64
CA PHE A 246 -11.11 15.76 13.42
C PHE A 246 -10.46 16.47 14.60
N CYS A 247 -10.62 15.89 15.80
CA CYS A 247 -9.96 16.40 17.00
C CYS A 247 -8.80 15.48 17.45
N PRO A 248 -7.54 15.88 17.24
CA PRO A 248 -6.40 15.17 17.82
C PRO A 248 -6.47 15.15 19.35
N LYS A 249 -6.02 14.06 20.00
CA LYS A 249 -6.08 13.88 21.47
C LYS A 249 -5.43 14.96 22.35
N LYS A 250 -4.67 15.88 21.76
CA LYS A 250 -3.99 16.97 22.48
C LYS A 250 -4.61 18.33 22.20
N CYS A 251 -5.55 18.41 21.26
CA CYS A 251 -6.22 19.63 20.90
C CYS A 251 -7.36 19.87 21.89
N SER A 252 -7.47 21.11 22.31
CA SER A 252 -8.61 21.62 23.05
C SER A 252 -9.61 22.25 22.08
N PHE A 253 -10.86 22.41 22.52
CA PHE A 253 -11.87 23.13 21.75
C PHE A 253 -11.44 24.57 21.37
N GLU A 254 -10.60 25.21 22.18
CA GLU A 254 -10.06 26.55 21.90
C GLU A 254 -9.07 26.55 20.72
N GLU A 255 -8.33 25.45 20.55
CA GLU A 255 -7.37 25.28 19.46
C GLU A 255 -8.03 24.67 18.21
N ASP A 256 -9.09 23.89 18.41
CA ASP A 256 -9.77 23.13 17.37
C ASP A 256 -11.27 23.01 17.68
N ASN A 257 -12.10 23.72 16.92
CA ASN A 257 -13.54 23.74 17.16
C ASN A 257 -14.25 22.40 16.84
N ASP A 258 -13.54 21.44 16.26
CA ASP A 258 -14.04 20.07 16.05
C ASP A 258 -13.89 19.19 17.30
N CYS A 259 -13.16 19.67 18.32
CA CYS A 259 -13.05 19.01 19.60
C CYS A 259 -14.32 19.15 20.46
N GLU A 260 -14.69 18.10 21.19
CA GLU A 260 -15.70 18.23 22.24
C GLU A 260 -15.12 19.09 23.37
N ALA A 261 -15.77 20.22 23.68
CA ALA A 261 -15.39 21.05 24.81
C ALA A 261 -15.50 20.25 26.12
N GLU A 262 -14.47 20.33 26.96
CA GLU A 262 -14.41 19.58 28.22
C GLU A 262 -15.44 20.13 29.21
N VAL A 263 -16.33 19.28 29.73
CA VAL A 263 -17.32 19.65 30.74
C VAL A 263 -16.69 19.55 32.13
N ILE A 264 -16.53 20.69 32.81
CA ILE A 264 -16.01 20.78 34.17
C ILE A 264 -16.99 20.07 35.13
N ASP A 265 -16.51 19.02 35.81
CA ASP A 265 -17.30 18.30 36.82
C ASP A 265 -17.10 18.92 38.20
N CYS A 266 -17.99 19.83 38.60
CA CYS A 266 -17.93 20.48 39.90
C CYS A 266 -18.41 19.59 41.06
N GLY A 267 -18.95 18.40 40.78
CA GLY A 267 -19.40 17.47 41.82
C GLY A 267 -20.51 18.05 42.70
N ILE A 268 -20.16 18.51 43.90
CA ILE A 268 -21.05 19.21 44.85
C ILE A 268 -20.56 20.63 45.20
N ASP A 269 -19.44 21.06 44.59
CA ASP A 269 -18.82 22.35 44.84
C ASP A 269 -19.55 23.45 44.06
N PHE A 270 -20.41 24.17 44.77
CA PHE A 270 -21.20 25.24 44.17
C PHE A 270 -20.34 26.44 43.74
N GLU A 271 -19.22 26.70 44.43
CA GLU A 271 -18.31 27.81 44.08
C GLU A 271 -17.59 27.52 42.76
N CYS A 272 -17.17 26.27 42.53
CA CYS A 272 -16.68 25.81 41.21
C CYS A 272 -17.68 26.10 40.09
N PHE A 273 -18.97 25.83 40.32
CA PHE A 273 -20.00 26.00 39.31
C PHE A 273 -20.29 27.48 39.02
N ILE A 274 -20.27 28.33 40.05
CA ILE A 274 -20.35 29.79 39.88
C ILE A 274 -19.16 30.30 39.07
N LEU A 275 -17.93 29.88 39.39
CA LEU A 275 -16.74 30.29 38.65
C LEU A 275 -16.79 29.90 37.17
N ALA A 276 -17.33 28.73 36.84
CA ALA A 276 -17.57 28.33 35.45
C ALA A 276 -18.68 29.18 34.79
N ALA A 277 -19.70 29.58 35.55
CA ALA A 277 -20.74 30.48 35.07
C ALA A 277 -20.19 31.88 34.74
N GLU A 278 -19.11 32.32 35.40
CA GLU A 278 -18.43 33.61 35.12
C GLU A 278 -17.90 33.73 33.67
N THR A 279 -17.73 32.61 32.98
CA THR A 279 -17.24 32.57 31.59
C THR A 279 -18.19 31.81 30.66
N CYS A 280 -19.36 31.41 31.16
CA CYS A 280 -20.24 30.42 30.54
C CYS A 280 -19.47 29.15 30.10
N GLU A 281 -18.47 28.70 30.87
CA GLU A 281 -17.77 27.44 30.57
C GLU A 281 -18.70 26.24 30.79
N LEU A 282 -18.48 25.16 30.02
CA LEU A 282 -19.25 23.94 30.20
C LEU A 282 -18.95 23.36 31.58
N ALA A 283 -19.96 23.24 32.43
CA ALA A 283 -19.80 22.68 33.76
C ALA A 283 -21.06 21.94 34.20
N LYS A 284 -20.93 21.05 35.16
CA LYS A 284 -22.05 20.33 35.78
C LYS A 284 -21.89 20.23 37.30
N LEU A 285 -23.02 20.21 38.00
CA LEU A 285 -23.09 20.22 39.46
C LEU A 285 -24.28 19.38 39.93
N ASN A 286 -24.05 18.55 40.95
CA ASN A 286 -25.10 17.89 41.72
C ASN A 286 -25.22 18.62 43.05
N PHE A 287 -26.31 19.34 43.24
CA PHE A 287 -26.50 20.19 44.41
C PHE A 287 -27.62 19.65 45.29
N ILE A 288 -27.39 19.64 46.61
CA ILE A 288 -28.38 19.27 47.62
C ILE A 288 -28.61 20.50 48.49
N THR A 289 -29.85 20.97 48.53
CA THR A 289 -30.26 22.07 49.40
C THR A 289 -31.29 21.59 50.41
N GLU A 290 -31.21 22.13 51.62
CA GLU A 290 -32.22 21.97 52.65
C GLU A 290 -32.80 23.34 52.98
N SER A 291 -34.12 23.48 52.87
CA SER A 291 -34.83 24.69 53.27
C SER A 291 -35.82 24.35 54.38
N THR A 292 -36.02 25.28 55.31
CA THR A 292 -37.00 25.12 56.39
C THR A 292 -38.21 26.02 56.10
N LEU A 293 -39.38 25.40 55.91
CA LEU A 293 -40.65 26.07 55.65
C LEU A 293 -41.67 25.70 56.72
N VAL A 294 -42.07 26.66 57.57
CA VAL A 294 -43.07 26.45 58.65
C VAL A 294 -42.77 25.20 59.49
N GLY A 295 -41.50 24.99 59.83
CA GLY A 295 -41.08 23.86 60.66
C GLY A 295 -41.02 22.50 59.96
N ALA A 296 -41.28 22.44 58.66
CA ALA A 296 -40.89 21.33 57.79
C ALA A 296 -39.52 21.62 57.15
N ILE A 297 -38.68 20.60 57.01
CA ILE A 297 -37.40 20.61 56.30
C ILE A 297 -37.65 19.95 54.94
N GLN A 298 -37.54 20.74 53.88
CA GLN A 298 -37.54 20.24 52.50
C GLN A 298 -36.10 20.01 52.05
N THR A 299 -35.79 18.81 51.59
CA THR A 299 -34.51 18.47 50.96
C THR A 299 -34.73 18.31 49.46
N THR A 300 -34.05 19.13 48.67
CA THR A 300 -34.09 19.11 47.20
C THR A 300 -32.73 18.69 46.66
N LYS A 301 -32.71 17.70 45.76
CA LYS A 301 -31.53 17.29 44.98
C LYS A 301 -31.71 17.73 43.55
N SER A 302 -30.77 18.52 43.04
CA SER A 302 -30.82 19.09 41.70
C SER A 302 -29.55 18.78 40.93
N TYR A 303 -29.69 18.57 39.62
CA TYR A 303 -28.61 18.54 38.65
C TYR A 303 -28.62 19.86 37.86
N LEU A 304 -27.49 20.55 37.84
CA LEU A 304 -27.27 21.78 37.08
C LEU A 304 -26.19 21.54 36.03
N GLU A 305 -26.36 22.12 34.84
CA GLU A 305 -25.36 22.06 33.78
C GLU A 305 -25.32 23.36 32.97
N LEU A 306 -24.14 23.95 32.84
CA LEU A 306 -23.87 25.05 31.90
C LEU A 306 -23.59 24.46 30.53
N LYS A 307 -24.36 24.89 29.53
CA LYS A 307 -24.28 24.43 28.13
C LYS A 307 -23.49 25.39 27.25
N GLY A 308 -22.84 26.39 27.83
CA GLY A 308 -22.11 27.41 27.07
C GLY A 308 -22.96 28.62 26.72
N TYR A 309 -22.48 29.38 25.75
CA TYR A 309 -23.24 30.48 25.14
C TYR A 309 -24.31 29.96 24.19
N ASP A 310 -25.46 30.64 24.13
CA ASP A 310 -26.45 30.39 23.09
C ASP A 310 -25.93 30.88 21.73
N ILE A 311 -25.84 29.99 20.75
CA ILE A 311 -25.37 30.29 19.39
C ILE A 311 -26.32 31.29 18.69
N ALA A 312 -27.61 31.27 19.02
CA ALA A 312 -28.60 32.17 18.42
C ALA A 312 -28.61 33.56 19.07
N GLU A 313 -28.24 33.65 20.34
CA GLU A 313 -28.28 34.87 21.15
C GLU A 313 -26.93 35.06 21.84
N ALA A 314 -25.98 35.64 21.09
CA ALA A 314 -24.66 36.00 21.62
C ALA A 314 -24.80 36.73 22.96
N GLU A 315 -23.94 36.38 23.92
CA GLU A 315 -23.90 36.91 25.31
C GLU A 315 -24.85 36.26 26.33
N LYS A 316 -25.71 35.29 25.95
CA LYS A 316 -26.51 34.55 26.94
C LYS A 316 -25.88 33.20 27.30
N CYS A 317 -25.70 32.92 28.58
CA CYS A 317 -25.37 31.58 29.06
C CYS A 317 -26.64 30.71 29.04
N VAL A 318 -26.47 29.43 28.72
CA VAL A 318 -27.55 28.43 28.79
C VAL A 318 -27.35 27.56 30.04
N LEU A 319 -28.23 27.71 31.02
CA LEU A 319 -28.30 26.87 32.22
C LEU A 319 -29.36 25.78 32.02
N TYR A 320 -28.98 24.52 32.14
CA TYR A 320 -29.89 23.39 32.31
C TYR A 320 -30.05 23.07 33.81
N LEU A 321 -31.29 22.83 34.22
CA LEU A 321 -31.68 22.46 35.57
C LEU A 321 -32.55 21.20 35.49
N ARG A 322 -32.33 20.23 36.37
CA ARG A 322 -33.22 19.11 36.62
C ARG A 322 -33.36 18.83 38.10
N LEU A 323 -34.58 18.58 38.56
CA LEU A 323 -34.84 18.07 39.91
C LEU A 323 -34.70 16.55 39.92
N ASP A 324 -33.67 16.03 40.58
CA ASP A 324 -33.49 14.59 40.72
C ASP A 324 -34.35 14.00 41.84
N ASP A 325 -34.61 14.77 42.90
CA ASP A 325 -35.35 14.32 44.08
C ASP A 325 -35.86 15.51 44.90
N VAL A 326 -37.06 15.40 45.45
CA VAL A 326 -37.59 16.35 46.44
C VAL A 326 -38.24 15.57 47.55
N SER A 327 -37.91 15.90 48.79
CA SER A 327 -38.50 15.27 49.97
C SER A 327 -38.77 16.29 51.06
N LEU A 328 -39.74 15.99 51.91
CA LEU A 328 -40.15 16.82 53.03
C LEU A 328 -40.23 15.95 54.29
N ARG A 329 -39.75 16.49 55.41
CA ARG A 329 -39.89 15.91 56.75
C ARG A 329 -40.14 17.03 57.76
N TYR A 330 -40.78 16.77 58.88
CA TYR A 330 -40.88 17.75 59.95
C TYR A 330 -39.55 17.92 60.67
N SER A 331 -39.27 19.15 61.11
CA SER A 331 -38.17 19.42 62.04
C SER A 331 -38.48 18.79 63.39
N ASP A 332 -37.43 18.51 64.19
CA ASP A 332 -37.60 17.92 65.52
C ASP A 332 -38.49 18.78 66.43
N ASP A 333 -38.40 20.11 66.31
CA ASP A 333 -39.21 21.07 67.09
C ASP A 333 -40.69 21.00 66.69
N THR A 334 -40.99 20.92 65.40
CA THR A 334 -42.36 20.78 64.89
C THR A 334 -42.94 19.41 65.21
N LEU A 335 -42.14 18.35 65.10
CA LEU A 335 -42.51 17.02 65.52
C LEU A 335 -42.94 17.01 66.99
N GLN A 336 -42.15 17.63 67.88
CA GLN A 336 -42.51 17.74 69.30
C GLN A 336 -43.75 18.60 69.53
N LEU A 337 -43.92 19.70 68.79
CA LEU A 337 -45.11 20.55 68.90
C LEU A 337 -46.39 19.78 68.53
N LEU A 338 -46.36 19.02 67.42
CA LEU A 338 -47.47 18.19 66.96
C LEU A 338 -47.79 17.06 67.94
N LEU A 339 -46.76 16.41 68.50
CA LEU A 339 -46.95 15.40 69.55
C LEU A 339 -47.59 16.01 70.81
N ASN A 340 -47.19 17.22 71.19
CA ASN A 340 -47.75 17.93 72.34
C ASN A 340 -49.18 18.44 72.10
N SER A 341 -49.57 18.70 70.85
CA SER A 341 -50.95 19.05 70.49
C SER A 341 -51.88 17.84 70.38
N GLY A 342 -51.34 16.63 70.55
CA GLY A 342 -52.09 15.38 70.56
C GLY A 342 -52.13 14.63 69.24
N VAL A 343 -51.41 15.10 68.22
CA VAL A 343 -51.22 14.36 66.96
C VAL A 343 -50.32 13.16 67.22
N THR A 344 -50.71 12.00 66.75
CA THR A 344 -49.94 10.77 66.93
C THR A 344 -48.79 10.69 65.92
N LEU A 345 -47.71 9.96 66.26
CA LEU A 345 -46.59 9.76 65.34
C LEU A 345 -47.02 9.14 64.00
N GLU A 346 -48.01 8.22 64.02
CA GLU A 346 -48.54 7.58 62.82
C GLU A 346 -49.26 8.59 61.89
N GLU A 347 -49.99 9.55 62.46
CA GLU A 347 -50.62 10.63 61.69
C GLU A 347 -49.56 11.56 61.07
N ILE A 348 -48.48 11.86 61.80
CA ILE A 348 -47.37 12.69 61.31
C ILE A 348 -46.64 11.98 60.15
N ASP A 349 -46.29 10.69 60.34
CA ASP A 349 -45.64 9.88 59.30
C ASP A 349 -46.53 9.78 58.05
N GLN A 350 -47.86 9.65 58.22
CA GLN A 350 -48.81 9.62 57.11
C GLN A 350 -48.88 10.98 56.38
N GLN A 351 -48.85 12.10 57.11
CA GLN A 351 -48.80 13.44 56.51
C GLN A 351 -47.50 13.66 55.72
N GLU A 352 -46.35 13.26 56.27
CA GLU A 352 -45.07 13.30 55.55
C GLU A 352 -45.11 12.44 54.28
N LEU A 353 -45.67 11.24 54.37
CA LEU A 353 -45.80 10.34 53.22
C LEU A 353 -46.66 10.96 52.12
N GLU A 354 -47.83 11.53 52.45
CA GLU A 354 -48.72 12.18 51.49
C GLU A 354 -48.08 13.42 50.86
N ALA A 355 -47.36 14.23 51.65
CA ALA A 355 -46.60 15.36 51.15
C ALA A 355 -45.50 14.92 50.17
N ASN A 356 -44.72 13.90 50.55
CA ASN A 356 -43.68 13.33 49.68
C ASN A 356 -44.26 12.71 48.39
N GLN A 357 -45.45 12.10 48.45
CA GLN A 357 -46.14 11.61 47.25
C GLN A 357 -46.50 12.75 46.29
N LYS A 358 -46.99 13.88 46.81
CA LYS A 358 -47.26 15.08 45.98
C LYS A 358 -45.98 15.65 45.38
N LEU A 359 -44.92 15.78 46.18
CA LEU A 359 -43.60 16.26 45.73
C LEU A 359 -42.95 15.34 44.69
N SER A 360 -43.27 14.04 44.70
CA SER A 360 -42.75 13.10 43.69
C SER A 360 -43.14 13.46 42.25
N SER A 361 -44.20 14.26 42.05
CA SER A 361 -44.58 14.81 40.73
C SER A 361 -43.58 15.83 40.18
N LEU A 362 -42.76 16.42 41.05
CA LEU A 362 -41.68 17.34 40.68
C LEU A 362 -40.39 16.61 40.30
N LYS A 363 -40.32 15.29 40.56
CA LYS A 363 -39.15 14.49 40.24
C LYS A 363 -38.93 14.39 38.73
N ASN A 364 -37.69 14.53 38.31
CA ASN A 364 -37.23 14.59 36.92
C ASN A 364 -37.84 15.74 36.11
N LYS A 365 -38.43 16.74 36.77
CA LYS A 365 -38.78 17.98 36.09
C LYS A 365 -37.49 18.71 35.74
N ASP A 366 -37.41 19.24 34.53
CA ASP A 366 -36.25 19.93 34.00
C ASP A 366 -36.62 21.16 33.18
N GLY A 367 -35.59 21.94 32.90
CA GLY A 367 -35.69 23.06 31.99
C GLY A 367 -34.35 23.71 31.69
N HIS A 368 -34.38 24.61 30.73
CA HIS A 368 -33.26 25.39 30.26
C HIS A 368 -33.58 26.87 30.39
N CYS A 369 -32.67 27.64 30.96
CA CYS A 369 -32.75 29.08 31.10
C CYS A 369 -31.66 29.74 30.28
N ARG A 370 -32.04 30.77 29.51
CA ARG A 370 -31.12 31.61 28.73
C ARG A 370 -31.00 32.96 29.40
N MET A 371 -29.90 33.19 30.11
CA MET A 371 -29.74 34.37 30.97
C MET A 371 -28.50 35.16 30.58
N GLN A 372 -28.54 36.47 30.80
CA GLN A 372 -27.32 37.27 30.72
C GLN A 372 -26.36 36.80 31.80
N HIS A 373 -25.07 36.90 31.51
CA HIS A 373 -23.99 36.49 32.41
C HIS A 373 -24.17 37.04 33.86
N ASP A 374 -24.42 38.34 33.99
CA ASP A 374 -24.56 38.98 35.30
C ASP A 374 -25.82 38.51 36.04
N GLU A 375 -26.92 38.27 35.32
CA GLU A 375 -28.19 37.77 35.88
C GLU A 375 -28.05 36.32 36.36
N LEU A 376 -27.32 35.47 35.62
CA LEU A 376 -27.06 34.09 36.00
C LEU A 376 -26.23 34.03 37.28
N ASN A 377 -25.15 34.82 37.36
CA ASN A 377 -24.29 34.82 38.55
C ASN A 377 -25.01 35.36 39.79
N GLU A 378 -25.87 36.37 39.63
CA GLU A 378 -26.72 36.87 40.73
C GLU A 378 -27.66 35.77 41.23
N ALA A 379 -28.37 35.08 40.32
CA ALA A 379 -29.28 33.98 40.66
C ALA A 379 -28.53 32.82 41.35
N LEU A 380 -27.40 32.37 40.80
CA LEU A 380 -26.59 31.31 41.41
C LEU A 380 -26.05 31.71 42.79
N GLY A 381 -25.63 32.97 42.97
CA GLY A 381 -25.18 33.48 44.26
C GLY A 381 -26.27 33.44 45.32
N LEU A 382 -27.53 33.72 44.94
CA LEU A 382 -28.67 33.62 45.86
C LEU A 382 -29.00 32.16 46.20
N TRP A 383 -28.92 31.26 45.22
CA TRP A 383 -29.14 29.83 45.44
C TRP A 383 -28.12 29.21 46.38
N GLN A 384 -26.88 29.65 46.32
CA GLN A 384 -25.83 29.22 47.24
C GLN A 384 -26.19 29.52 48.71
N THR A 385 -26.98 30.57 48.95
CA THR A 385 -27.46 30.94 50.29
C THR A 385 -28.73 30.19 50.73
N GLY A 386 -29.25 29.29 49.89
CA GLY A 386 -30.51 28.58 50.14
C GLY A 386 -31.76 29.40 49.86
N MET A 387 -31.62 30.59 49.27
CA MET A 387 -32.74 31.39 48.80
C MET A 387 -33.04 31.05 47.33
N PHE A 388 -34.17 30.38 47.11
CA PHE A 388 -34.76 30.20 45.78
C PHE A 388 -35.91 31.18 45.64
N LEU A 389 -35.78 32.15 44.73
CA LEU A 389 -36.81 33.14 44.48
C LEU A 389 -37.46 32.83 43.13
N GLU A 390 -38.72 32.41 43.19
CA GLU A 390 -39.52 31.99 42.02
C GLU A 390 -39.62 33.10 40.95
N TYR A 391 -39.49 34.38 41.35
CA TYR A 391 -39.54 35.53 40.45
C TYR A 391 -38.24 35.81 39.67
N GLU A 392 -37.13 35.12 39.97
CA GLU A 392 -35.85 35.35 39.29
C GLU A 392 -35.79 34.71 37.91
N PHE A 393 -36.64 33.71 37.68
CA PHE A 393 -36.84 33.17 36.36
C PHE A 393 -37.95 33.93 35.66
N ASN A 394 -37.54 34.86 34.79
CA ASN A 394 -38.47 35.37 33.79
C ASN A 394 -39.00 34.17 33.00
N ALA A 395 -40.32 33.92 33.08
CA ALA A 395 -40.97 32.83 32.35
C ALA A 395 -40.69 32.87 30.84
N GLU A 396 -40.28 34.02 30.30
CA GLU A 396 -39.87 34.16 28.89
C GLU A 396 -38.46 33.60 28.61
N SER A 397 -37.54 33.60 29.58
CA SER A 397 -36.14 33.16 29.39
C SER A 397 -35.91 31.68 29.71
N CYS A 398 -36.84 31.06 30.43
CA CYS A 398 -36.78 29.67 30.85
C CYS A 398 -37.84 28.81 30.16
N GLN A 399 -37.44 27.62 29.71
CA GLN A 399 -38.30 26.67 29.01
C GLN A 399 -38.12 25.29 29.63
N GLY A 400 -39.20 24.56 29.84
CA GLY A 400 -39.14 23.20 30.38
C GLY A 400 -40.33 22.87 31.24
N ASN A 401 -40.51 21.58 31.53
CA ASN A 401 -41.65 21.11 32.32
C ASN A 401 -41.53 21.46 33.82
N TYR A 402 -40.36 21.96 34.25
CA TYR A 402 -40.10 22.58 35.55
C TYR A 402 -40.78 23.94 35.67
N PHE A 403 -40.85 24.72 34.58
CA PHE A 403 -41.37 26.09 34.56
C PHE A 403 -42.83 26.18 34.10
N THR A 404 -43.38 25.11 33.55
CA THR A 404 -44.81 25.05 33.19
C THR A 404 -45.61 24.60 34.41
N ASP A 405 -46.45 25.49 34.94
CA ASP A 405 -47.42 25.13 35.97
C ASP A 405 -48.23 23.92 35.52
N SER A 406 -48.37 22.94 36.42
CA SER A 406 -49.19 21.75 36.18
C SER A 406 -50.71 22.04 36.11
N GLU A 407 -51.11 23.31 36.08
CA GLU A 407 -52.46 23.75 36.44
C GLU A 407 -53.33 24.33 35.31
N SER A 408 -52.96 24.19 34.03
CA SER A 408 -53.82 24.67 32.93
C SER A 408 -54.50 23.59 32.08
N GLU A 409 -54.69 22.38 32.61
CA GLU A 409 -55.80 21.53 32.14
C GLU A 409 -57.11 21.93 32.86
N GLU A 410 -57.45 23.23 32.85
CA GLU A 410 -58.85 23.61 32.94
C GLU A 410 -59.53 23.08 31.68
N THR A 411 -60.13 21.90 31.81
CA THR A 411 -61.07 21.39 30.82
C THR A 411 -62.17 22.43 30.68
N THR A 412 -62.09 23.27 29.65
CA THR A 412 -63.21 24.06 29.18
C THR A 412 -64.24 23.09 28.59
N ASN A 413 -64.97 22.39 29.48
CA ASN A 413 -66.26 21.82 29.16
C ASN A 413 -67.24 22.99 29.16
N ASP A 414 -67.19 23.75 28.07
CA ASP A 414 -68.28 24.63 27.65
C ASP A 414 -69.45 23.72 27.25
N ASP A 415 -70.34 23.46 28.20
CA ASP A 415 -71.74 23.13 27.93
C ASP A 415 -72.58 23.26 29.22
N GLY A 416 -73.22 24.43 29.38
CA GLY A 416 -74.59 24.52 29.86
C GLY A 416 -74.83 24.63 31.38
N ASP A 417 -75.14 25.86 31.80
CA ASP A 417 -76.08 26.25 32.85
C ASP A 417 -76.30 25.25 34.01
N ASN A 418 -75.53 25.39 35.09
CA ASN A 418 -76.09 25.17 36.41
C ASN A 418 -75.35 26.00 37.48
N GLU A 419 -76.13 26.85 38.14
CA GLU A 419 -75.77 27.67 39.29
C GLU A 419 -75.64 26.74 40.51
N GLU A 420 -74.42 26.39 40.93
CA GLU A 420 -74.17 25.96 42.31
C GLU A 420 -72.72 26.24 42.73
N LEU A 421 -72.58 26.68 43.98
CA LEU A 421 -71.39 27.22 44.63
C LEU A 421 -70.15 26.32 44.50
N ASN A 422 -69.08 26.87 43.93
CA ASN A 422 -67.73 26.34 44.08
C ASN A 422 -66.82 27.34 44.78
N ASN A 423 -66.32 26.93 45.95
CA ASN A 423 -65.08 27.41 46.56
C ASN A 423 -63.93 26.94 45.66
N SER A 424 -63.25 27.87 44.98
CA SER A 424 -61.97 27.64 44.34
C SER A 424 -60.86 28.03 45.32
N VAL A 425 -60.08 27.05 45.76
CA VAL A 425 -58.83 27.23 46.49
C VAL A 425 -57.74 27.52 45.46
N GLU A 426 -57.14 28.71 45.53
CA GLU A 426 -55.94 29.08 44.78
C GLU A 426 -54.73 28.35 45.42
N ILE A 427 -54.06 27.48 44.66
CA ILE A 427 -52.80 26.87 45.09
C ILE A 427 -51.68 27.83 44.70
N ASN A 428 -51.37 28.77 45.60
CA ASN A 428 -50.05 29.39 45.60
C ASN A 428 -49.03 28.34 46.08
N SER A 429 -47.82 28.37 45.52
CA SER A 429 -46.66 27.50 45.84
C SER A 429 -46.21 27.51 47.33
N SER A 430 -46.90 28.25 48.19
CA SER A 430 -46.93 28.05 49.63
C SER A 430 -47.85 26.89 50.01
N ILE A 431 -47.29 25.73 50.37
CA ILE A 431 -48.01 24.64 51.03
C ILE A 431 -48.78 25.23 52.23
N ASP A 432 -50.11 25.34 52.11
CA ASP A 432 -50.95 25.86 53.19
C ASP A 432 -51.23 24.72 54.19
N ILE A 433 -50.38 24.62 55.21
CA ILE A 433 -50.46 23.60 56.27
C ILE A 433 -51.63 23.91 57.26
N ASN A 434 -52.42 24.96 57.04
CA ASN A 434 -53.36 25.46 58.04
C ASN A 434 -54.81 24.95 57.97
N GLU A 435 -55.20 24.07 57.04
CA GLU A 435 -56.64 23.76 56.89
C GLU A 435 -57.19 22.62 57.79
N SER A 436 -56.49 22.20 58.84
CA SER A 436 -57.08 21.23 59.80
C SER A 436 -56.54 21.29 61.22
N ILE A 437 -56.49 22.48 61.84
CA ILE A 437 -56.46 22.56 63.31
C ILE A 437 -57.34 23.73 63.79
N GLU A 438 -58.60 23.46 64.11
CA GLU A 438 -59.39 24.35 64.99
C GLU A 438 -58.79 24.29 66.41
N ILE A 439 -57.78 25.11 66.67
CA ILE A 439 -57.30 25.36 68.03
C ILE A 439 -58.26 26.38 68.66
N ASN A 440 -59.04 25.93 69.65
CA ASN A 440 -59.76 26.83 70.55
C ASN A 440 -58.75 27.73 71.27
N GLU A 441 -58.72 29.01 70.90
CA GLU A 441 -57.96 30.04 71.59
C GLU A 441 -58.42 30.19 73.03
N THR A 442 -57.53 29.91 73.99
CA THR A 442 -57.55 30.57 75.31
C THR A 442 -56.14 30.57 75.89
N ILE A 443 -55.35 31.60 75.57
CA ILE A 443 -54.21 32.00 76.40
C ILE A 443 -54.16 33.54 76.44
N GLU A 444 -54.76 34.09 77.50
CA GLU A 444 -54.36 35.38 78.06
C GLU A 444 -52.99 35.21 78.77
N ASP A 445 -52.17 36.25 78.65
CA ASP A 445 -51.02 36.59 79.48
C ASP A 445 -49.80 35.67 79.47
N LEU A 446 -48.80 36.00 78.64
CA LEU A 446 -47.39 35.81 78.97
C LEU A 446 -46.52 36.95 78.39
N ASN A 447 -46.21 37.92 79.25
CA ASN A 447 -45.14 38.90 79.07
C ASN A 447 -43.79 38.17 79.01
N ILE A 448 -43.06 38.30 77.90
CA ILE A 448 -41.65 37.93 77.81
C ILE A 448 -40.84 39.19 77.49
N THR A 449 -40.01 39.57 78.47
CA THR A 449 -38.95 40.56 78.40
C THR A 449 -37.81 40.06 77.52
N THR A 450 -37.40 40.88 76.55
CA THR A 450 -36.19 40.68 75.74
C THR A 450 -34.95 41.15 76.50
N GLU A 451 -34.02 40.22 76.78
CA GLU A 451 -32.63 40.53 77.13
C GLU A 451 -31.77 40.52 75.86
N ASN A 452 -31.07 41.63 75.63
CA ASN A 452 -30.02 41.75 74.62
C ASN A 452 -28.80 40.91 75.03
N SER A 453 -28.34 40.02 74.16
CA SER A 453 -26.99 39.45 74.21
C SER A 453 -26.24 39.79 72.92
N THR A 454 -25.15 40.53 73.11
CA THR A 454 -24.14 40.85 72.11
C THR A 454 -23.09 39.74 72.10
N VAL A 455 -22.76 39.22 70.92
CA VAL A 455 -21.41 38.73 70.56
C VAL A 455 -21.14 39.13 69.12
#